data_AF-A0A3B8J0A2-F1
#
_entry.id   AF-A0A3B8J0A2-F1
#
_cell.length_a   1.000
_cell.length_b   1.000
_cell.length_c   1.000
_cell.angle_alpha   90.00
_cell.angle_beta   90.00
_cell.angle_gamma   90.00
#
_symmetry.space_group_name_H-M   'P 1'
#
loop_
_entity.id
_entity.type
_entity.pdbx_description
1 polymer ?
#
loop_
_entity_poly.entity_id
_entity_poly.type
_entity_poly.pdbx_seq_one_letter_code
_entity_poly.pdbx_strand_id
1 'polypeptide(L)'
;MSRFFFCSLLLVSSLRVWAQVPSADSATLVLEEVVISRSKFQASQIGLQALTVDRSLLSYTQGSSLAELLRHLAGGQIRSYGANGLTTPSFRGTGGSHTAILWEGINLQSPLSGQMDLSLLPTAVGDEVTLQK
;
A
#
# COMPACT_ATOMS: atom_id res chain seq x y z
N MET A 1 -73.82 22.03 28.00
CA MET A 1 -73.41 21.55 26.66
C MET A 1 -71.98 21.94 26.25
N SER A 2 -71.41 23.09 26.68
CA SER A 2 -70.05 23.49 26.22
C SER A 2 -68.87 22.66 26.75
N ARG A 3 -69.01 22.01 27.92
CA ARG A 3 -67.95 21.17 28.52
C ARG A 3 -67.66 19.88 27.72
N PHE A 4 -68.66 19.29 27.08
CA PHE A 4 -68.49 18.12 26.22
C PHE A 4 -67.83 18.48 24.88
N PHE A 5 -68.13 19.67 24.35
CA PHE A 5 -67.52 20.17 23.12
C PHE A 5 -66.02 20.47 23.31
N PHE A 6 -65.64 21.01 24.45
CA PHE A 6 -64.23 21.27 24.80
C PHE A 6 -63.42 19.97 24.96
N CYS A 7 -64.02 18.93 25.55
CA CYS A 7 -63.37 17.62 25.68
C CYS A 7 -63.21 16.91 24.32
N SER A 8 -64.20 17.02 23.44
CA SER A 8 -64.12 16.47 22.07
C SER A 8 -63.07 17.18 21.22
N LEU A 9 -62.88 18.50 21.39
CA LEU A 9 -61.86 19.27 20.67
C LEU A 9 -60.43 18.87 21.09
N LEU A 10 -60.22 18.63 22.38
CA LEU A 10 -58.94 18.18 22.94
C LEU A 10 -58.58 16.75 22.49
N LEU A 11 -59.59 15.89 22.31
CA LEU A 11 -59.40 14.51 21.84
C LEU A 11 -59.09 14.43 20.34
N VAL A 12 -59.48 15.43 19.53
CA VAL A 12 -59.17 15.48 18.10
C VAL A 12 -57.79 16.08 17.83
N SER A 13 -57.27 16.93 18.72
CA SER A 13 -55.91 17.49 18.58
C SER A 13 -54.78 16.49 18.81
N SER A 14 -55.03 15.38 19.53
CA SER A 14 -54.01 14.34 19.77
C SER A 14 -53.79 13.40 18.58
N LEU A 15 -54.70 13.36 17.60
CA LEU A 15 -54.54 12.53 16.39
C LEU A 15 -53.58 13.12 15.34
N ARG A 16 -52.97 14.30 15.61
CA ARG A 16 -52.03 14.97 14.69
C ARG A 16 -50.56 14.87 15.11
N VAL A 17 -50.20 13.92 15.97
CA VAL A 17 -48.79 13.67 16.33
C VAL A 17 -48.24 12.52 15.49
N TRP A 18 -47.93 12.82 14.23
CA TRP A 18 -46.98 12.05 13.42
C TRP A 18 -45.73 12.93 13.28
N ALA A 19 -44.91 12.99 14.33
CA ALA A 19 -43.72 13.83 14.38
C ALA A 19 -42.41 13.04 14.22
N GLN A 20 -42.48 11.76 13.85
CA GLN A 20 -41.32 10.90 13.66
C GLN A 20 -41.36 10.29 12.27
N VAL A 21 -41.17 11.12 11.25
CA VAL A 21 -40.68 10.63 9.96
C VAL A 21 -39.17 10.48 10.16
N PRO A 22 -38.59 9.27 10.03
CA PRO A 22 -37.14 9.11 10.04
C PRO A 22 -36.61 9.84 8.81
N SER A 23 -36.00 11.01 9.01
CA SER A 23 -35.29 11.71 7.95
C SER A 23 -34.15 10.82 7.46
N ALA A 24 -34.09 10.59 6.15
CA ALA A 24 -33.05 9.80 5.48
C ALA A 24 -31.61 10.34 5.68
N ASP A 25 -31.46 11.48 6.37
CA ASP A 25 -30.18 12.08 6.75
C ASP A 25 -29.36 11.26 7.76
N SER A 26 -29.94 10.23 8.40
CA SER A 26 -29.20 9.28 9.25
C SER A 26 -28.67 8.06 8.49
N ALA A 27 -28.75 8.03 7.15
CA ALA A 27 -28.03 7.07 6.35
C ALA A 27 -26.56 7.49 6.30
N THR A 28 -25.70 6.83 7.08
CA THR A 28 -24.24 6.95 7.01
C THR A 28 -23.79 6.77 5.55
N LEU A 29 -23.56 7.88 4.86
CA LEU A 29 -23.01 7.88 3.50
C LEU A 29 -21.57 7.37 3.60
N VAL A 30 -21.37 6.12 3.16
CA VAL A 30 -20.03 5.56 2.97
C VAL A 30 -19.48 6.19 1.69
N LEU A 31 -18.60 7.18 1.85
CA LEU A 31 -17.91 7.78 0.71
C LEU A 31 -16.85 6.82 0.20
N GLU A 32 -16.72 6.75 -1.13
CA GLU A 32 -15.66 6.00 -1.80
C GLU A 32 -14.32 6.71 -1.58
N GLU A 33 -13.29 5.93 -1.23
CA GLU A 33 -11.96 6.46 -0.99
C GLU A 33 -11.35 6.97 -2.29
N VAL A 34 -10.86 8.21 -2.27
CA VAL A 34 -10.06 8.76 -3.38
C VAL A 34 -8.58 8.61 -3.03
N VAL A 35 -7.92 7.66 -3.70
CA VAL A 35 -6.48 7.45 -3.57
C VAL A 35 -5.73 8.54 -4.32
N ILE A 36 -5.03 9.40 -3.60
CA ILE A 36 -4.19 10.46 -4.17
C ILE A 36 -2.77 9.92 -4.36
N SER A 37 -2.45 9.45 -5.57
CA SER A 37 -1.10 9.02 -5.91
C SER A 37 -0.27 10.19 -6.45
N ARG A 38 0.83 10.54 -5.78
CA ARG A 38 1.81 11.49 -6.32
C ARG A 38 2.63 10.78 -7.39
N SER A 39 2.48 11.20 -8.65
CA SER A 39 3.45 10.88 -9.70
C SER A 39 4.79 11.52 -9.32
N LYS A 40 5.75 10.73 -8.83
CA LYS A 40 7.15 11.16 -8.80
C LYS A 40 7.56 11.35 -10.27
N PHE A 41 8.01 12.54 -10.64
CA PHE A 41 8.50 12.80 -11.99
C PHE A 41 9.69 11.85 -12.27
N GLN A 42 9.42 10.76 -12.96
CA GLN A 42 10.46 9.90 -13.51
C GLN A 42 11.04 10.64 -14.70
N ALA A 43 12.07 11.45 -14.44
CA ALA A 43 12.94 11.88 -15.52
C ALA A 43 13.49 10.59 -16.15
N SER A 44 13.01 10.25 -17.34
CA SER A 44 13.56 9.15 -18.11
C SER A 44 15.02 9.48 -18.37
N GLN A 45 15.91 8.89 -17.59
CA GLN A 45 17.34 9.08 -17.77
C GLN A 45 17.75 8.21 -18.96
N ILE A 46 18.12 8.88 -20.05
CA ILE A 46 18.62 8.22 -21.26
C ILE A 46 19.80 7.33 -20.86
N GLY A 47 19.64 6.02 -21.04
CA GLY A 47 20.67 5.01 -20.75
C GLY A 47 20.47 4.20 -19.47
N LEU A 48 19.48 4.52 -18.62
CA LEU A 48 19.09 3.65 -17.50
C LEU A 48 18.08 2.59 -17.95
N GLN A 49 18.27 1.35 -17.50
CA GLN A 49 17.28 0.30 -17.64
C GLN A 49 16.51 0.17 -16.34
N ALA A 50 15.20 0.47 -16.39
CA ALA A 50 14.30 0.24 -15.28
C ALA A 50 13.46 -1.02 -15.55
N LEU A 51 13.41 -1.91 -14.56
CA LEU A 51 12.53 -3.06 -14.53
C LEU A 51 11.58 -2.89 -13.34
N THR A 52 10.30 -2.74 -13.62
CA THR A 52 9.25 -2.59 -12.61
C THR A 52 8.43 -3.88 -12.55
N VAL A 53 8.17 -4.34 -11.33
CA VAL A 53 7.35 -5.51 -11.04
C VAL A 53 6.18 -5.09 -10.19
N ASP A 54 4.99 -5.24 -10.78
CA ASP A 54 3.73 -4.87 -10.17
C ASP A 54 3.24 -5.94 -9.19
N ARG A 55 2.27 -5.57 -8.35
CA ARG A 55 1.61 -6.44 -7.37
C ARG A 55 1.09 -7.75 -7.96
N SER A 56 0.62 -7.73 -9.22
CA SER A 56 0.15 -8.93 -9.92
C SER A 56 1.27 -9.96 -10.08
N LEU A 57 2.48 -9.53 -10.45
CA LEU A 57 3.64 -10.38 -10.59
C LEU A 57 4.22 -10.77 -9.23
N LEU A 58 4.25 -9.83 -8.28
CA LEU A 58 4.67 -10.11 -6.90
C LEU A 58 3.79 -11.15 -6.21
N SER A 59 2.50 -11.24 -6.60
CA SER A 59 1.56 -12.21 -6.04
C SER A 59 1.97 -13.67 -6.31
N TYR A 60 2.64 -13.95 -7.44
CA TYR A 60 3.16 -15.28 -7.76
C TYR A 60 4.41 -15.66 -6.95
N THR A 61 5.06 -14.67 -6.34
CA THR A 61 6.24 -14.84 -5.49
C THR A 61 5.92 -14.72 -3.99
N GLN A 62 4.63 -14.78 -3.61
CA GLN A 62 4.23 -14.71 -2.21
C GLN A 62 4.90 -15.80 -1.37
N GLY A 63 5.54 -15.38 -0.28
CA GLY A 63 6.31 -16.25 0.62
C GLY A 63 7.80 -16.34 0.30
N SER A 64 8.27 -15.71 -0.78
CA SER A 64 9.70 -15.59 -1.10
C SER A 64 10.30 -14.27 -0.60
N SER A 65 11.62 -14.24 -0.48
CA SER A 65 12.37 -13.03 -0.17
C SER A 65 12.68 -12.21 -1.42
N LEU A 66 12.95 -10.93 -1.24
CA LEU A 66 13.38 -10.01 -2.30
C LEU A 66 14.65 -10.51 -3.00
N ALA A 67 15.52 -11.22 -2.27
CA ALA A 67 16.66 -11.91 -2.84
C ALA A 67 16.25 -12.91 -3.94
N GLU A 68 15.23 -13.74 -3.70
CA GLU A 68 14.79 -14.75 -4.66
C GLU A 68 14.10 -14.11 -5.86
N LEU A 69 13.25 -13.11 -5.62
CA LEU A 69 12.64 -12.30 -6.67
C LEU A 69 13.70 -11.71 -7.61
N LEU A 70 14.73 -11.08 -7.04
CA LEU A 70 15.81 -10.47 -7.82
C LEU A 70 16.69 -11.50 -8.53
N ARG A 71 16.84 -12.72 -8.00
CA ARG A 71 17.54 -13.81 -8.72
C ARG A 71 16.79 -14.17 -10.01
N HIS A 72 15.47 -14.25 -9.96
CA HIS A 72 14.63 -14.53 -11.12
C HIS A 72 14.63 -13.38 -12.14
N LEU A 73 14.52 -12.14 -11.67
CA LEU A 73 14.40 -10.96 -12.53
C LEU A 73 15.73 -10.47 -13.11
N ALA A 74 16.78 -10.46 -12.30
CA ALA A 74 18.06 -9.85 -12.65
C ALA A 74 19.10 -10.86 -13.18
N GLY A 75 18.77 -12.15 -13.29
CA GLY A 75 19.62 -13.14 -13.95
C GLY A 75 21.01 -13.31 -13.29
N GLY A 76 21.06 -13.38 -11.96
CA GLY A 76 22.31 -13.65 -11.22
C GLY A 76 23.07 -12.44 -10.68
N GLN A 77 22.49 -11.24 -10.70
CA GLN A 77 23.07 -10.04 -10.07
C GLN A 77 22.90 -10.02 -8.53
N ILE A 78 22.93 -11.19 -7.89
CA ILE A 78 22.75 -11.36 -6.44
C ILE A 78 23.92 -12.21 -5.92
N ARG A 79 24.62 -11.72 -4.90
CA ARG A 79 25.64 -12.48 -4.15
C ARG A 79 25.02 -13.02 -2.88
N SER A 80 25.18 -14.33 -2.65
CA SER A 80 24.70 -15.00 -1.45
C SER A 80 25.88 -15.68 -0.75
N TYR A 81 26.04 -15.43 0.55
CA TYR A 81 27.12 -15.97 1.38
C TYR A 81 26.69 -17.26 2.10
N GLY A 82 26.13 -18.21 1.34
CA GLY A 82 25.61 -19.49 1.86
C GLY A 82 24.08 -19.55 1.93
N ALA A 83 23.53 -20.74 2.17
CA ALA A 83 22.07 -21.00 2.06
C ALA A 83 21.20 -20.13 2.99
N ASN A 84 21.74 -19.74 4.15
CA ASN A 84 21.10 -18.82 5.11
C ASN A 84 22.00 -17.59 5.40
N GLY A 85 22.91 -17.29 4.48
CA GLY A 85 23.86 -16.20 4.62
C GLY A 85 23.35 -14.89 4.06
N LEU A 86 24.09 -13.83 4.37
CA LEU A 86 23.86 -12.49 3.84
C LEU A 86 23.67 -12.56 2.32
N THR A 87 22.58 -12.00 1.83
CA THR A 87 22.30 -11.95 0.39
C THR A 87 22.17 -10.50 -0.07
N THR A 88 23.05 -10.08 -0.98
CA THR A 88 23.20 -8.68 -1.41
C THR A 88 23.12 -8.53 -2.92
N PRO A 89 22.68 -7.37 -3.42
CA PRO A 89 22.72 -7.09 -4.85
C PRO A 89 24.16 -6.89 -5.34
N SER A 90 24.42 -7.27 -6.58
CA SER A 90 25.71 -7.09 -7.25
C SER A 90 25.48 -6.84 -8.73
N PHE A 91 25.43 -5.56 -9.12
CA PHE A 91 25.23 -5.17 -10.52
C PHE A 91 26.56 -4.87 -11.20
N ARG A 92 26.80 -5.43 -12.39
CA ARG A 92 28.00 -5.15 -13.21
C ARG A 92 29.33 -5.33 -12.43
N GLY A 93 29.37 -6.29 -11.50
CA GLY A 93 30.55 -6.58 -10.66
C GLY A 93 30.71 -5.69 -9.42
N THR A 94 29.79 -4.76 -9.16
CA THR A 94 29.78 -3.93 -7.94
C THR A 94 29.35 -4.72 -6.71
N GLY A 95 29.72 -4.24 -5.51
CA GLY A 95 29.28 -4.82 -4.23
C GLY A 95 27.92 -4.30 -3.76
N GLY A 96 27.35 -4.96 -2.74
CA GLY A 96 26.04 -4.58 -2.17
C GLY A 96 25.95 -3.16 -1.60
N SER A 97 27.09 -2.55 -1.26
CA SER A 97 27.17 -1.16 -0.80
C SER A 97 27.00 -0.14 -1.91
N HIS A 98 27.17 -0.53 -3.18
CA HIS A 98 27.05 0.36 -4.34
C HIS A 98 25.64 0.37 -4.94
N THR A 99 24.70 -0.40 -4.38
CA THR A 99 23.30 -0.41 -4.81
C THR A 99 22.43 0.09 -3.69
N ALA A 100 21.89 1.30 -3.83
CA ALA A 100 20.94 1.83 -2.86
C ALA A 100 19.65 1.00 -2.85
N ILE A 101 19.16 0.66 -1.66
CA ILE A 101 17.88 -0.05 -1.47
C ILE A 101 16.95 0.90 -0.75
N LEU A 102 15.92 1.35 -1.45
CA LEU A 102 15.03 2.40 -1.00
C LEU A 102 13.63 1.84 -0.78
N TRP A 103 13.05 2.10 0.40
CA TRP A 103 11.65 1.87 0.69
C TRP A 103 10.93 3.20 0.78
N GLU A 104 10.02 3.48 -0.14
CA GLU A 104 9.36 4.80 -0.24
C GLU A 104 10.33 6.00 -0.31
N GLY A 105 11.58 5.77 -0.69
CA GLY A 105 12.65 6.78 -0.72
C GLY A 105 13.52 6.82 0.54
N ILE A 106 13.23 6.00 1.55
CA ILE A 106 14.06 5.82 2.75
C ILE A 106 15.09 4.74 2.47
N ASN A 107 16.37 5.02 2.72
CA ASN A 107 17.42 4.01 2.57
C ASN A 107 17.32 2.95 3.69
N LEU A 108 17.21 1.68 3.31
CA LEU A 108 17.16 0.55 4.23
C LEU A 108 18.54 -0.01 4.59
N GLN A 109 19.59 0.39 3.87
CA GLN A 109 20.94 -0.10 4.11
C GLN A 109 21.45 0.29 5.50
N SER A 110 22.24 -0.60 6.11
CA SER A 110 22.89 -0.32 7.39
C SER A 110 23.86 0.86 7.27
N PRO A 111 23.79 1.86 8.18
CA PRO A 111 24.74 2.98 8.19
C PRO A 111 26.20 2.55 8.42
N LEU A 112 26.42 1.39 9.05
CA LEU A 112 27.76 0.89 9.39
C LEU A 112 28.43 0.16 8.22
N SER A 113 27.70 -0.75 7.56
CA SER A 113 28.24 -1.59 6.49
C SER A 113 27.87 -1.12 5.08
N GLY A 114 26.94 -0.15 4.97
CA GLY A 114 26.37 0.30 3.71
C GLY A 114 25.56 -0.77 2.98
N GLN A 115 25.28 -1.92 3.61
CA GLN A 115 24.65 -3.08 2.96
C GLN A 115 23.33 -3.43 3.65
N MET A 116 22.46 -4.11 2.91
CA MET A 116 21.18 -4.64 3.38
C MET A 116 21.09 -6.11 3.00
N ASP A 117 20.61 -6.95 3.90
CA ASP A 117 20.32 -8.35 3.60
C ASP A 117 18.95 -8.47 2.96
N LEU A 118 18.93 -8.82 1.67
CA LEU A 118 17.71 -9.00 0.89
C LEU A 118 16.95 -10.26 1.26
N SER A 119 17.58 -11.23 1.93
CA SER A 119 16.91 -12.44 2.39
C SER A 119 15.90 -12.15 3.52
N LEU A 120 16.11 -11.06 4.25
CA LEU A 120 15.26 -10.63 5.36
C LEU A 120 14.04 -9.82 4.92
N LEU A 121 13.99 -9.41 3.65
CA LEU A 121 12.90 -8.61 3.09
C LEU A 121 11.90 -9.52 2.37
N PRO A 122 10.67 -9.70 2.89
CA PRO A 122 9.65 -10.47 2.19
C PRO A 122 9.12 -9.67 0.99
N THR A 123 8.85 -10.36 -0.12
CA THR A 123 8.20 -9.75 -1.29
C THR A 123 6.77 -9.27 -1.01
N ALA A 124 6.10 -9.86 -0.01
CA ALA A 124 4.72 -9.55 0.36
C ALA A 124 4.53 -8.16 0.98
N VAL A 125 5.60 -7.47 1.38
CA VAL A 125 5.50 -6.17 2.07
C VAL A 125 5.28 -5.03 1.06
N GLY A 126 5.67 -5.20 -0.21
CA GLY A 126 5.61 -4.15 -1.23
C GLY A 126 4.50 -4.36 -2.25
N ASP A 127 3.97 -3.26 -2.78
CA ASP A 127 3.05 -3.26 -3.92
C ASP A 127 3.76 -3.23 -5.27
N GLU A 128 4.91 -2.57 -5.32
CA GLU A 128 5.72 -2.40 -6.52
C GLU A 128 7.20 -2.54 -6.14
N VAL A 129 7.96 -3.24 -6.97
CA VAL A 129 9.42 -3.28 -6.86
C VAL A 129 10.02 -2.79 -8.17
N THR A 130 10.76 -1.69 -8.10
CA THR A 130 11.46 -1.12 -9.25
C THR A 130 12.97 -1.26 -9.09
N LEU A 131 13.61 -1.87 -10.08
CA LEU A 131 15.05 -2.05 -10.19
C LEU A 131 15.61 -1.14 -11.29
N GLN A 132 16.65 -0.38 -10.99
CA GLN A 132 17.29 0.56 -11.92
C GLN A 132 18.78 0.21 -12.07
N LYS A 133 19.26 0.06 -13.31
CA LYS A 133 20.66 -0.35 -13.61
C LYS A 133 21.24 0.31 -14.86
#